data_AF-A0A1F6IV82-F1
#
_entry.id   AF-A0A1F6IV82-F1
#
_cell.length_a   1.000
_cell.length_b   1.000
_cell.length_c   1.000
_cell.angle_alpha   90.00
_cell.angle_beta   90.00
_cell.angle_gamma   90.00
#
_symmetry.space_group_name_H-M   'P 1'
#
loop_
_entity.id
_entity.type
_entity.pdbx_description
1 polymer ?
#
loop_
_entity_poly.entity_id
_entity_poly.type
_entity_poly.pdbx_seq_one_letter_code
_entity_poly.pdbx_strand_id
1 'polypeptide(L)'
;MVKNKMNSKPVEEESEPRVPADLQKALAAVPPLVEVVWKSLTPLARWDFIIWIDAAKQLETRKRRIEKACSMLTAGKRRPCCFTIVPTDLYKALEANPKANAQWRDLGPVARRDFVSWIDSAKQPELSKSRAGQACELLAAGKQRP
;
A
#
# COMPACT_ATOMS: atom_id res chain seq x y z
N MET A 1 21.24 30.53 -22.02
CA MET A 1 20.14 29.55 -22.24
C MET A 1 20.62 28.18 -21.78
N VAL A 2 20.37 27.82 -20.52
CA VAL A 2 20.68 26.47 -20.02
C VAL A 2 19.41 25.64 -20.19
N LYS A 3 19.47 24.64 -21.08
CA LYS A 3 18.38 23.71 -21.34
C LYS A 3 18.30 22.72 -20.19
N ASN A 4 17.34 22.89 -19.29
CA ASN A 4 17.03 21.88 -18.27
C ASN A 4 16.39 20.67 -18.95
N LYS A 5 17.20 19.63 -19.17
CA LYS A 5 16.75 18.32 -19.64
C LYS A 5 16.14 17.58 -18.45
N MET A 6 14.81 17.61 -18.37
CA MET A 6 14.05 16.77 -17.45
C MET A 6 14.17 15.32 -17.92
N ASN A 7 15.07 14.55 -17.31
CA ASN A 7 15.08 13.10 -17.46
C ASN A 7 14.01 12.50 -16.53
N SER A 8 12.75 12.50 -16.98
CA SER A 8 11.74 11.60 -16.44
C SER A 8 12.19 10.17 -16.75
N LYS A 9 12.59 9.42 -15.73
CA LYS A 9 12.74 7.97 -15.86
C LYS A 9 11.37 7.39 -16.21
N PRO A 10 11.29 6.37 -17.09
CA PRO A 10 10.02 5.72 -17.39
C PRO A 10 9.49 5.13 -16.08
N VAL A 11 8.23 5.39 -15.78
CA VAL A 11 7.49 4.64 -14.75
C VAL A 11 7.59 3.18 -15.17
N GLU A 12 8.31 2.37 -14.40
CA GLU A 12 8.33 0.92 -14.59
C GLU A 12 6.87 0.47 -14.64
N GLU A 13 6.47 -0.11 -15.77
CA GLU A 13 5.14 -0.65 -16.01
C GLU A 13 4.81 -1.58 -14.84
N GLU A 14 3.93 -1.12 -13.93
CA GLU A 14 3.59 -1.83 -12.70
C GLU A 14 3.05 -3.20 -13.07
N SER A 15 3.86 -4.24 -12.87
CA SER A 15 3.51 -5.59 -13.32
C SER A 15 2.28 -6.11 -12.58
N GLU A 16 1.38 -6.74 -13.34
CA GLU A 16 0.17 -7.35 -12.82
C GLU A 16 0.50 -8.40 -11.75
N PRO A 17 -0.06 -8.31 -10.53
CA PRO A 17 0.21 -9.30 -9.50
C PRO A 17 -0.31 -10.68 -9.90
N ARG A 18 0.47 -11.72 -9.59
CA ARG A 18 -0.01 -13.09 -9.68
C ARG A 18 -1.10 -13.31 -8.63
N VAL A 19 -2.34 -13.54 -9.08
CA VAL A 19 -3.47 -13.82 -8.20
C VAL A 19 -3.35 -15.27 -7.65
N PRO A 20 -3.39 -15.48 -6.32
CA PRO A 20 -3.40 -16.82 -5.73
C PRO A 20 -4.62 -17.64 -6.19
N ALA A 21 -4.41 -18.94 -6.42
CA ALA A 21 -5.44 -19.82 -6.97
C ALA A 21 -6.70 -19.91 -6.10
N ASP A 22 -6.55 -19.85 -4.78
CA ASP A 22 -7.66 -19.86 -3.83
C ASP A 22 -8.47 -18.56 -3.84
N LEU A 23 -7.80 -17.41 -3.99
CA LEU A 23 -8.46 -16.13 -4.23
C LEU A 23 -9.19 -16.12 -5.58
N GLN A 24 -8.55 -16.61 -6.65
CA GLN A 24 -9.18 -16.70 -7.97
C GLN A 24 -10.44 -17.57 -7.93
N LYS A 25 -10.36 -18.74 -7.28
CA LYS A 25 -11.50 -19.64 -7.09
C LYS A 25 -12.63 -18.98 -6.30
N ALA A 26 -12.30 -18.22 -5.25
CA ALA A 26 -13.30 -17.51 -4.47
C ALA A 26 -13.97 -16.38 -5.27
N LEU A 27 -13.21 -15.61 -6.05
CA LEU A 27 -13.74 -14.57 -6.94
C LEU A 27 -14.67 -15.13 -8.02
N ALA A 28 -14.39 -16.32 -8.53
CA ALA A 28 -15.24 -17.01 -9.49
C ALA A 28 -16.52 -17.61 -8.87
N ALA A 29 -16.54 -17.82 -7.55
CA ALA A 29 -17.67 -18.41 -6.83
C ALA A 29 -18.69 -17.39 -6.31
N VAL A 30 -18.41 -16.09 -6.44
CA VAL A 30 -19.28 -14.98 -5.99
C VAL A 30 -19.96 -14.30 -7.18
N PRO A 31 -20.94 -13.41 -6.98
CA PRO A 31 -21.67 -12.79 -8.09
C PRO A 31 -20.72 -12.17 -9.14
N PRO A 32 -21.05 -12.26 -10.45
CA PRO A 32 -20.15 -11.84 -11.54
C PRO A 32 -19.64 -10.40 -11.42
N LEU A 33 -20.43 -9.54 -10.79
CA LEU A 33 -20.06 -8.16 -10.48
C LEU A 33 -18.73 -8.04 -9.72
N VAL A 34 -18.43 -8.99 -8.82
CA VAL A 34 -17.20 -8.97 -8.02
C VAL A 34 -15.96 -9.23 -8.87
N GLU A 35 -16.03 -10.16 -9.82
CA GLU A 35 -14.92 -10.41 -10.75
C GLU A 35 -14.68 -9.21 -11.68
N VAL A 36 -15.75 -8.54 -12.11
CA VAL A 36 -15.66 -7.28 -12.88
C VAL A 36 -15.01 -6.18 -12.03
N VAL A 37 -15.46 -6.01 -10.78
CA VAL A 37 -14.89 -5.04 -9.83
C VAL A 37 -13.40 -5.34 -9.58
N TRP A 38 -13.01 -6.61 -9.43
CA TRP A 38 -11.62 -7.04 -9.28
C TRP A 38 -10.77 -6.68 -10.50
N LYS A 39 -11.25 -7.03 -11.71
CA LYS A 39 -10.57 -6.71 -12.98
C LYS A 39 -10.46 -5.20 -13.22
N SER A 40 -11.41 -4.41 -12.70
CA SER A 40 -11.37 -2.96 -12.81
C SER A 40 -10.51 -2.28 -11.72
N LEU A 41 -9.94 -3.03 -10.77
CA LEU A 41 -8.97 -2.49 -9.82
C LEU A 41 -7.67 -2.14 -10.54
N THR A 42 -6.95 -1.13 -10.06
CA THR A 42 -5.56 -0.92 -10.48
C THR A 42 -4.70 -2.12 -10.04
N PRO A 43 -3.60 -2.45 -10.75
CA PRO A 43 -2.67 -3.51 -10.34
C PRO A 43 -2.28 -3.37 -8.86
N LEU A 44 -2.03 -2.12 -8.44
CA LEU A 44 -1.75 -1.74 -7.06
C LEU A 44 -2.83 -2.14 -6.03
N ALA A 45 -4.10 -1.97 -6.37
CA ALA A 45 -5.20 -2.34 -5.48
C ALA A 45 -5.37 -3.87 -5.40
N ARG A 46 -5.06 -4.60 -6.48
CA ARG A 46 -4.99 -6.08 -6.45
C ARG A 46 -3.82 -6.54 -5.57
N TRP A 47 -2.66 -5.89 -5.69
CA TRP A 47 -1.51 -6.12 -4.81
C TRP A 47 -1.88 -5.95 -3.33
N ASP A 48 -2.67 -4.94 -2.97
CA ASP A 48 -3.11 -4.74 -1.58
C ASP A 48 -3.90 -5.91 -1.02
N PHE A 49 -4.89 -6.39 -1.79
CA PHE A 49 -5.67 -7.55 -1.37
C PHE A 49 -4.81 -8.80 -1.25
N ILE A 50 -3.88 -9.01 -2.18
CA ILE A 50 -3.00 -10.19 -2.19
C ILE A 50 -2.05 -10.16 -0.99
N ILE A 51 -1.34 -9.06 -0.75
CA ILE A 51 -0.45 -8.89 0.41
C ILE A 51 -1.24 -9.07 1.71
N TRP A 52 -2.45 -8.50 1.78
CA TRP A 52 -3.29 -8.66 2.96
C TRP A 52 -3.73 -10.11 3.19
N ILE A 53 -4.06 -10.85 2.13
CA ILE A 53 -4.43 -12.27 2.24
C ILE A 53 -3.19 -13.12 2.60
N ASP A 54 -2.03 -12.85 1.99
CA ASP A 54 -0.78 -13.59 2.21
C ASP A 54 -0.17 -13.33 3.60
N ALA A 55 -0.42 -12.17 4.20
CA ALA A 55 0.00 -11.89 5.58
C ALA A 55 -0.71 -12.79 6.63
N ALA A 56 -1.71 -13.59 6.25
CA ALA A 56 -2.36 -14.53 7.15
C ALA A 56 -1.52 -15.81 7.29
N LYS A 57 -0.85 -15.98 8.44
CA LYS A 57 -0.03 -17.17 8.74
C LYS A 57 -0.86 -18.43 9.03
N GLN A 58 -2.12 -18.28 9.42
CA GLN A 58 -3.04 -19.37 9.72
C GLN A 58 -4.02 -19.57 8.57
N LEU A 59 -4.28 -20.82 8.19
CA LEU A 59 -5.17 -21.16 7.07
C LEU A 59 -6.59 -20.66 7.29
N GLU A 60 -7.11 -20.75 8.52
CA GLU A 60 -8.44 -20.24 8.86
C GLU A 60 -8.54 -18.72 8.67
N THR A 61 -7.51 -17.98 9.11
CA THR A 61 -7.43 -16.53 8.92
C THR A 61 -7.35 -16.17 7.45
N ARG A 62 -6.61 -16.96 6.64
CA ARG A 62 -6.52 -16.77 5.20
C ARG A 62 -7.89 -16.92 4.53
N LYS A 63 -8.61 -18.01 4.83
CA LYS A 63 -9.99 -18.25 4.34
C LYS A 63 -10.91 -17.07 4.69
N ARG A 64 -10.90 -16.65 5.96
CA ARG A 64 -11.71 -15.50 6.43
C ARG A 64 -11.35 -14.20 5.71
N ARG A 65 -10.06 -13.95 5.41
CA ARG A 65 -9.64 -12.77 4.64
C ARG A 65 -10.10 -12.83 3.18
N ILE A 66 -10.09 -13.99 2.55
CA ILE A 66 -10.60 -14.18 1.18
C ILE A 66 -12.11 -13.93 1.12
N GLU A 67 -12.88 -14.49 2.05
CA GLU A 67 -14.33 -14.25 2.16
C GLU A 67 -14.61 -12.76 2.38
N LYS A 68 -13.83 -12.12 3.26
CA LYS A 68 -13.97 -10.69 3.54
C LYS A 68 -13.57 -9.83 2.33
N ALA A 69 -12.55 -10.21 1.57
CA ALA A 69 -12.18 -9.53 0.33
C ALA A 69 -13.34 -9.56 -0.67
N CYS A 70 -13.96 -10.72 -0.87
CA CYS A 70 -15.13 -10.85 -1.73
C CYS A 70 -16.29 -9.95 -1.24
N SER A 71 -16.61 -10.01 0.05
CA SER A 71 -17.63 -9.13 0.66
C SER A 71 -17.33 -7.64 0.48
N MET A 72 -16.07 -7.23 0.62
CA MET A 72 -15.62 -5.86 0.41
C MET A 72 -15.81 -5.42 -1.05
N LEU A 73 -15.43 -6.27 -2.00
CA LEU A 73 -15.59 -5.98 -3.42
C LEU A 73 -17.07 -5.90 -3.82
N THR A 74 -17.92 -6.78 -3.29
CA THR A 74 -19.38 -6.70 -3.46
C THR A 74 -19.94 -5.37 -2.93
N ALA A 75 -19.42 -4.90 -1.80
CA ALA A 75 -19.78 -3.61 -1.21
C ALA A 75 -19.13 -2.40 -1.92
N GLY A 76 -18.49 -2.61 -3.08
CA GLY A 76 -17.83 -1.56 -3.86
C GLY A 76 -16.51 -1.05 -3.28
N LYS A 77 -15.99 -1.67 -2.21
CA LYS A 77 -14.70 -1.28 -1.63
C LYS A 77 -13.58 -1.76 -2.52
N ARG A 78 -12.69 -0.82 -2.86
CA ARG A 78 -11.59 -1.05 -3.79
C ARG A 78 -10.27 -1.40 -3.10
N ARG A 79 -10.25 -1.45 -1.76
CA ARG A 79 -9.09 -1.80 -0.93
C ARG A 79 -9.52 -2.51 0.36
N PRO A 80 -8.67 -3.39 0.95
CA PRO A 80 -8.90 -3.91 2.28
C PRO A 80 -8.87 -2.78 3.32
N CYS A 81 -9.83 -2.76 4.24
CA CYS A 81 -10.20 -1.59 5.05
C CYS A 81 -9.15 -1.04 6.02
N CYS A 82 -7.93 -1.60 6.05
CA CYS A 82 -6.86 -1.16 6.94
C CYS A 82 -5.54 -0.82 6.21
N PHE A 83 -5.52 -0.78 4.88
CA PHE A 83 -4.28 -0.47 4.15
C PHE A 83 -4.19 1.03 3.83
N THR A 84 -3.20 1.67 4.46
CA THR A 84 -2.84 3.11 4.48
C THR A 84 -3.66 4.02 5.40
N ILE A 85 -3.61 3.74 6.71
CA ILE A 85 -3.61 4.83 7.71
C ILE A 85 -2.15 5.29 7.80
N VAL A 86 -1.86 6.54 7.45
CA VAL A 86 -0.54 7.13 7.77
C VAL A 86 -0.44 7.14 9.29
N PRO A 87 0.58 6.51 9.91
CA PRO A 87 0.74 6.53 11.36
C PRO A 87 0.69 7.98 11.88
N THR A 88 -0.05 8.23 12.97
CA THR A 88 -0.26 9.59 13.49
C THR A 88 1.06 10.31 13.74
N ASP A 89 2.08 9.61 14.22
CA ASP A 89 3.41 10.17 14.45
C ASP A 89 4.10 10.55 13.14
N LEU A 90 3.93 9.77 12.07
CA LEU A 90 4.45 10.12 10.75
C LEU A 90 3.72 11.35 10.19
N TYR A 91 2.39 11.40 10.32
CA TYR A 91 1.60 12.56 9.89
C TYR A 91 2.08 13.85 10.57
N LYS A 92 2.24 13.83 11.90
CA LYS A 92 2.77 14.96 12.67
C LYS A 92 4.19 15.35 12.25
N ALA A 93 5.07 14.37 12.02
CA ALA A 93 6.43 14.62 11.57
C ALA A 93 6.48 15.28 10.18
N LEU A 94 5.56 14.88 9.28
CA LEU A 94 5.43 15.49 7.96
C LEU A 94 4.86 16.91 8.01
N GLU A 95 3.89 17.18 8.89
CA GLU A 95 3.39 18.56 9.08
C GLU A 95 4.50 19.51 9.58
N ALA A 96 5.40 19.02 10.43
CA ALA A 96 6.51 19.81 10.95
C ALA A 96 7.64 20.04 9.91
N ASN A 97 7.67 19.31 8.79
CA ASN A 97 8.73 19.41 7.79
C ASN A 97 8.16 19.56 6.36
N PRO A 98 8.09 20.78 5.81
CA PRO A 98 7.51 21.06 4.51
C PRO A 98 8.17 20.29 3.36
N LYS A 99 9.48 20.08 3.44
CA LYS A 99 10.25 19.37 2.40
C LYS A 99 9.90 17.88 2.39
N ALA A 100 9.87 17.25 3.57
CA ALA A 100 9.44 15.86 3.71
C ALA A 100 7.97 15.69 3.29
N ASN A 101 7.09 16.64 3.62
CA ASN A 101 5.68 16.62 3.22
C ASN A 101 5.51 16.69 1.70
N ALA A 102 6.23 17.61 1.05
CA ALA A 102 6.24 17.71 -0.41
C ALA A 102 6.71 16.40 -1.05
N GLN A 103 7.82 15.82 -0.55
CA GLN A 103 8.30 14.52 -1.03
C GLN A 103 7.27 13.42 -0.81
N TRP A 104 6.66 13.35 0.38
CA TRP A 104 5.62 12.39 0.71
C TRP A 104 4.41 12.49 -0.23
N ARG A 105 4.02 13.70 -0.64
CA ARG A 105 2.95 13.97 -1.62
C ARG A 105 3.33 13.61 -3.05
N ASP A 106 4.62 13.62 -3.38
CA ASP A 106 5.13 13.19 -4.68
C ASP A 106 5.33 11.67 -4.78
N LEU A 107 5.55 10.98 -3.64
CA LEU A 107 5.76 9.53 -3.63
C LEU A 107 4.63 8.74 -4.31
N GLY A 108 5.03 7.72 -5.07
CA GLY A 108 4.12 6.70 -5.54
C GLY A 108 3.48 5.91 -4.37
N PRO A 109 2.33 5.27 -4.59
CA PRO A 109 1.64 4.53 -3.53
C PRO A 109 2.46 3.40 -2.90
N VAL A 110 3.33 2.73 -3.66
CA VAL A 110 4.24 1.69 -3.17
C VAL A 110 5.26 2.27 -2.18
N ALA A 111 5.94 3.35 -2.58
CA ALA A 111 6.92 4.02 -1.71
C ALA A 111 6.30 4.48 -0.38
N ARG A 112 5.07 5.05 -0.42
CA ARG A 112 4.34 5.38 0.82
C ARG A 112 4.09 4.17 1.70
N ARG A 113 3.74 3.01 1.11
CA ARG A 113 3.52 1.76 1.86
C ARG A 113 4.80 1.22 2.46
N ASP A 114 5.92 1.27 1.74
CA ASP A 114 7.20 0.78 2.26
C ASP A 114 7.55 1.50 3.57
N PHE A 115 7.40 2.84 3.60
CA PHE A 115 7.58 3.61 4.82
C PHE A 115 6.57 3.25 5.92
N VAL A 116 5.26 3.19 5.61
CA VAL A 116 4.23 2.83 6.60
C VAL A 116 4.45 1.43 7.16
N SER A 117 4.71 0.44 6.30
CA SER A 117 4.99 -0.94 6.69
C SER A 117 6.26 -1.07 7.52
N TRP A 118 7.29 -0.29 7.21
CA TRP A 118 8.51 -0.27 8.01
C TRP A 118 8.27 0.29 9.40
N ILE A 119 7.53 1.39 9.51
CA ILE A 119 7.12 1.98 10.79
C ILE A 119 6.28 0.99 11.59
N ASP A 120 5.23 0.42 11.00
CA ASP A 120 4.31 -0.51 11.65
C ASP A 120 4.95 -1.87 12.01
N SER A 121 6.05 -2.25 11.35
CA SER A 121 6.79 -3.46 11.75
C SER A 121 7.49 -3.33 13.11
N ALA A 122 7.57 -2.11 13.68
CA ALA A 122 8.08 -1.91 15.02
C ALA A 122 7.08 -2.43 16.06
N LYS A 123 7.48 -3.47 16.79
CA LYS A 123 6.63 -4.09 17.83
C LYS A 123 6.41 -3.20 19.06
N GLN A 124 7.28 -2.20 19.27
CA GLN A 124 7.22 -1.29 20.41
C GLN A 124 6.81 0.12 19.95
N PRO A 125 5.94 0.82 20.71
CA PRO A 125 5.43 2.13 20.33
C PRO A 125 6.53 3.19 20.20
N GLU A 126 7.53 3.18 21.09
CA GLU A 126 8.67 4.11 21.04
C GLU A 126 9.51 3.93 19.77
N LEU A 127 9.71 2.67 19.34
CA LEU A 127 10.43 2.36 18.12
C LEU A 127 9.63 2.78 16.87
N SER A 128 8.31 2.60 16.89
CA SER A 128 7.43 3.08 15.80
C SER A 128 7.53 4.61 15.66
N LYS A 129 7.46 5.33 16.78
CA LYS A 129 7.63 6.78 16.82
C LYS A 129 9.02 7.24 16.34
N SER A 130 10.08 6.54 16.76
CA SER A 130 11.44 6.80 16.28
C SER A 130 11.56 6.62 14.76
N ARG A 131 11.00 5.53 14.21
CA ARG A 131 10.97 5.27 12.76
C ARG A 131 10.14 6.30 12.00
N ALA A 132 9.05 6.80 12.57
CA ALA A 132 8.28 7.90 11.98
C ALA A 132 9.12 9.17 11.82
N GLY A 133 9.96 9.50 12.81
CA GLY A 133 10.94 10.58 12.72
C GLY A 133 12.00 10.33 11.63
N GLN A 134 12.59 9.14 11.62
CA GLN A 134 13.57 8.74 10.60
C GLN A 134 12.99 8.76 9.18
N ALA A 135 11.74 8.31 9.00
CA ALA A 135 11.04 8.39 7.72
C ALA A 135 10.93 9.85 7.25
N CYS A 136 10.59 10.78 8.14
CA CYS A 136 10.55 12.21 7.80
C CYS A 136 11.94 12.74 7.35
N GLU A 137 13.02 12.36 8.03
CA GLU A 137 14.39 12.73 7.64
C GLU A 137 14.78 12.16 6.27
N LEU A 138 14.49 10.88 6.04
CA LEU A 138 14.76 10.20 4.77
C LEU A 138 13.99 10.86 3.61
N LEU A 139 12.72 11.21 3.84
CA LEU A 139 11.89 11.94 2.88
C LEU A 139 12.44 13.34 2.62
N ALA A 140 12.89 14.07 3.65
CA ALA A 140 13.55 15.36 3.49
C ALA A 140 14.87 15.25 2.70
N ALA A 141 15.54 14.10 2.77
CA ALA A 141 16.72 13.76 1.97
C ALA A 141 16.38 13.25 0.55
N GLY A 142 15.10 13.17 0.18
CA GLY A 142 14.64 12.73 -1.15
C GLY A 142 14.61 11.21 -1.35
N LYS A 143 14.75 10.42 -0.27
CA LYS A 143 14.66 8.95 -0.35
C LYS A 143 13.21 8.53 -0.60
N GLN A 144 13.04 7.51 -1.41
CA GLN A 144 11.73 6.93 -1.73
C GLN A 144 11.45 5.64 -0.95
N ARG A 145 12.41 5.16 -0.15
CA ARG A 145 12.30 3.98 0.71
C ARG A 145 13.00 4.23 2.05
N PRO A 146 12.54 3.57 3.13
CA PRO A 146 13.19 3.61 4.45
C PRO A 146 14.59 2.99 4.46
#